data_AF-A0A2V9THU3-F1
#
_entry.id   AF-A0A2V9THU3-F1
#
_cell.length_a   1.000
_cell.length_b   1.000
_cell.length_c   1.000
_cell.angle_alpha   90.00
_cell.angle_beta   90.00
_cell.angle_gamma   90.00
#
_symmetry.space_group_name_H-M   'P 1'
#
loop_
_entity.id
_entity.type
_entity.pdbx_description
1 polymer ?
#
loop_
_entity_poly.entity_id
_entity_poly.type
_entity_poly.pdbx_seq_one_letter_code
_entity_poly.pdbx_strand_id
1 'polypeptide(L)'
;MGAAGRELVVNQYSPETHYAALMKLYGTLVVMGKRLPAAKENPSRLRVAFIGGRGVISKYSGIEAYYEEVGKRLVEMGHQVTVYCRTYFTPPLKEHNGMRLVRLRTVRSKHLDTLVHTFLSTVHVLFTGCDIVHYQCLGPALFSFIPRIFGKKTVVSVQGLDWQRKKWGHSLPLC
;
A
#
# COMPACT_ATOMS: atom_id res chain seq x y z
N MET A 1 -3.47 31.63 -7.05
CA MET A 1 -4.05 31.79 -5.70
C MET A 1 -4.28 33.28 -5.49
N GLY A 2 -5.51 33.70 -5.18
CA GLY A 2 -5.87 35.12 -5.03
C GLY A 2 -5.30 35.74 -3.74
N ALA A 3 -5.16 37.07 -3.72
CA ALA A 3 -4.57 37.83 -2.62
C ALA A 3 -5.17 37.51 -1.24
N ALA A 4 -6.49 37.29 -1.18
CA ALA A 4 -7.21 36.90 0.04
C ALA A 4 -6.76 35.55 0.65
N GLY A 5 -6.31 34.61 -0.18
CA GLY A 5 -5.78 33.33 0.30
C GLY A 5 -4.36 33.44 0.87
N ARG A 6 -3.59 34.44 0.40
CA ARG A 6 -2.22 34.71 0.88
C ARG A 6 -2.26 35.37 2.25
N GLU A 7 -3.19 36.29 2.48
CA GLU A 7 -3.42 36.90 3.81
C GLU A 7 -3.92 35.89 4.85
N LEU A 8 -4.79 34.96 4.47
CA LEU A 8 -5.27 33.90 5.37
C LEU A 8 -4.14 32.97 5.85
N VAL A 9 -3.23 32.59 4.94
CA VAL A 9 -2.05 31.77 5.30
C VAL A 9 -1.06 32.56 6.15
N VAL A 10 -0.84 33.85 5.85
CA VAL A 10 0.09 34.70 6.62
C VAL A 10 -0.43 35.01 8.02
N ASN A 11 -1.75 35.23 8.20
CA ASN A 11 -2.34 35.50 9.52
C ASN A 11 -2.54 34.24 10.37
N GLN A 12 -2.79 33.07 9.78
CA GLN A 12 -2.99 31.82 10.55
C GLN A 12 -1.73 30.98 10.73
N TYR A 13 -0.71 31.15 9.88
CA TYR A 13 0.54 30.39 9.95
C TYR A 13 1.73 31.35 9.94
N SER A 14 2.02 31.94 11.11
CA SER A 14 3.30 32.62 11.31
C SER A 14 4.44 31.60 11.17
N PRO A 15 5.49 31.87 10.37
CA PRO A 15 6.63 30.97 10.20
C PRO A 15 7.20 30.48 11.54
N GLU A 16 7.21 31.35 12.55
CA GLU A 16 7.64 31.08 13.91
C GLU A 16 6.87 29.92 14.56
N THR A 17 5.54 29.90 14.38
CA THR A 17 4.68 28.83 14.93
C THR A 17 4.91 27.50 14.22
N HIS A 18 5.22 27.54 12.91
CA HIS A 18 5.57 26.36 12.15
C HIS A 18 6.92 25.81 12.59
N TYR A 19 7.94 26.67 12.74
CA TYR A 19 9.26 26.29 13.26
C TYR A 19 9.18 25.73 14.67
N ALA A 20 8.40 26.32 15.56
CA ALA A 20 8.20 25.80 16.92
C ALA A 20 7.56 24.41 16.93
N ALA A 21 6.56 24.17 16.08
CA ALA A 21 5.94 22.85 15.93
C ALA A 21 6.93 21.82 15.36
N LEU A 22 7.76 22.23 14.38
CA LEU A 22 8.79 21.41 13.76
C LEU A 22 9.89 21.04 14.76
N MET A 23 10.36 21.99 15.56
CA MET A 23 11.37 21.74 16.61
C MET A 23 10.82 20.86 17.73
N LYS A 24 9.54 21.00 18.09
CA LYS A 24 8.87 20.10 19.04
C LYS A 24 8.78 18.67 18.49
N LEU A 25 8.47 18.52 17.21
CA LEU A 25 8.46 17.23 16.52
C LEU A 25 9.87 16.62 16.47
N TYR A 26 10.90 17.39 16.12
CA TYR A 26 12.28 16.91 16.11
C TYR A 26 12.75 16.51 17.51
N GLY A 27 12.46 17.31 18.55
CA GLY A 27 12.76 16.94 19.93
C GLY A 27 12.07 15.63 20.34
N THR A 28 10.79 15.48 19.98
CA THR A 28 10.02 14.25 20.22
C THR A 28 10.64 13.06 19.48
N LEU A 29 11.06 13.24 18.23
CA LEU A 29 11.68 12.20 17.40
C LEU A 29 13.09 11.82 17.87
N VAL A 30 13.88 12.75 18.40
CA VAL A 30 15.18 12.45 19.01
C VAL A 30 15.00 11.63 20.29
N VAL A 31 13.99 11.96 21.11
CA VAL A 31 13.63 11.17 22.29
C VAL A 31 13.07 9.79 21.91
N MET A 32 12.22 9.73 20.87
CA MET A 32 11.67 8.47 20.33
C MET A 32 12.69 7.66 19.51
N GLY A 33 13.77 8.26 19.02
CA GLY A 33 14.83 7.59 18.26
C GLY A 33 15.57 6.53 19.06
N LYS A 34 15.50 6.59 20.40
CA LYS A 34 15.96 5.53 21.32
C LYS A 34 14.92 4.42 21.57
N ARG A 35 13.70 4.60 21.08
CA ARG A 35 12.55 3.69 21.25
C ARG A 35 11.90 3.37 19.89
N LEU A 36 12.70 3.16 18.85
CA LEU A 36 12.26 2.19 17.86
C LEU A 36 12.21 0.85 18.60
N PRO A 37 11.04 0.19 18.72
CA PRO A 37 11.01 -1.15 19.31
C PRO A 37 12.04 -1.96 18.53
N ALA A 38 13.05 -2.48 19.24
CA ALA A 38 14.02 -3.41 18.67
C ALA A 38 13.20 -4.40 17.84
N ALA A 39 13.49 -4.45 16.53
CA ALA A 39 12.77 -5.31 15.62
C ALA A 39 12.73 -6.70 16.26
N LYS A 40 11.54 -7.12 16.71
CA LYS A 40 11.33 -8.42 17.34
C LYS A 40 12.03 -9.46 16.47
N GLU A 41 12.81 -10.33 17.10
CA GLU A 41 13.54 -11.44 16.49
C GLU A 41 12.82 -11.94 15.24
N ASN A 42 13.56 -11.94 14.12
CA ASN A 42 13.05 -12.27 12.79
C ASN A 42 12.08 -13.45 12.90
N PRO A 43 10.79 -13.25 12.59
CA PRO A 43 9.87 -14.36 12.59
C PRO A 43 10.39 -15.37 11.58
N SER A 44 10.35 -16.65 11.95
CA SER A 44 10.54 -17.79 11.04
C SER A 44 10.02 -17.45 9.65
N ARG A 45 10.85 -17.60 8.61
CA ARG A 45 10.58 -17.36 7.18
C ARG A 45 9.10 -17.16 6.82
N LEU A 46 8.59 -15.93 6.98
CA LEU A 46 7.20 -15.60 6.69
C LEU A 46 6.90 -15.58 5.19
N ARG A 47 5.68 -15.96 4.84
CA ARG A 47 5.16 -15.91 3.47
C ARG A 47 4.13 -14.78 3.36
N VAL A 48 4.52 -13.69 2.72
CA VAL A 48 3.71 -12.47 2.56
C VAL A 48 3.17 -12.38 1.13
N ALA A 49 1.87 -12.16 0.99
CA ALA A 49 1.21 -11.94 -0.29
C ALA A 49 0.78 -10.48 -0.43
N PHE A 50 1.28 -9.78 -1.46
CA PHE A 50 0.85 -8.44 -1.83
C PHE A 50 -0.24 -8.49 -2.91
N ILE A 51 -1.39 -7.88 -2.60
CA ILE A 51 -2.54 -7.78 -3.50
C ILE A 51 -2.94 -6.30 -3.62
N GLY A 52 -3.27 -5.84 -4.83
CA GLY A 52 -3.90 -4.53 -5.05
C GLY A 52 -3.13 -3.59 -5.98
N GLY A 53 -1.85 -3.86 -6.23
CA GLY A 53 -1.10 -3.21 -7.31
C GLY A 53 -1.55 -3.66 -8.70
N ARG A 54 -1.31 -2.82 -9.71
CA ARG A 54 -1.48 -3.21 -11.13
C ARG A 54 -0.28 -4.01 -11.61
N GLY A 55 0.92 -3.60 -11.21
CA GLY A 55 2.16 -4.34 -11.37
C GLY A 55 3.17 -3.99 -10.27
N VAL A 56 4.38 -4.51 -10.41
CA VAL A 56 5.53 -4.13 -9.57
C VAL A 56 6.46 -3.18 -10.31
N ILE A 57 6.56 -3.33 -11.63
CA ILE A 57 7.60 -2.68 -12.45
C ILE A 57 7.15 -1.31 -12.99
N SER A 58 5.84 -1.02 -12.95
CA SER A 58 5.26 0.00 -13.84
C SER A 58 5.32 1.46 -13.35
N LYS A 59 6.01 1.87 -12.27
CA LYS A 59 6.05 3.28 -11.73
C LYS A 59 4.81 4.17 -11.97
N TYR A 60 3.61 3.59 -12.03
CA TYR A 60 2.40 4.34 -12.40
C TYR A 60 1.73 4.89 -11.12
N SER A 61 1.98 4.23 -9.99
CA SER A 61 1.38 4.55 -8.70
C SER A 61 2.38 4.34 -7.57
N GLY A 62 2.25 5.10 -6.47
CA GLY A 62 3.08 4.94 -5.27
C GLY A 62 3.00 3.53 -4.64
N ILE A 63 1.99 2.75 -4.99
CA ILE A 63 1.85 1.34 -4.61
C ILE A 63 2.97 0.48 -5.19
N GLU A 64 3.38 0.75 -6.42
CA GLU A 64 4.39 -0.07 -7.11
C GLU A 64 5.78 0.23 -6.53
N ALA A 65 6.08 1.51 -6.26
CA ALA A 65 7.27 1.91 -5.52
C ALA A 65 7.30 1.29 -4.10
N TYR A 66 6.16 1.26 -3.42
CA TYR A 66 6.03 0.58 -2.13
C TYR A 66 6.34 -0.91 -2.23
N TYR A 67 5.81 -1.60 -3.26
CA TYR A 67 6.13 -3.02 -3.49
C TYR A 67 7.61 -3.24 -3.76
N GLU A 68 8.26 -2.38 -4.53
CA GLU A 68 9.70 -2.49 -4.79
C GLU A 68 10.54 -2.26 -3.53
N GLU A 69 10.31 -1.19 -2.79
CA GLU A 69 11.13 -0.85 -1.60
C GLU A 69 10.86 -1.82 -0.44
N VAL A 70 9.59 -2.06 -0.11
CA VAL A 70 9.22 -2.91 1.03
C VAL A 70 9.42 -4.38 0.70
N GLY A 71 9.05 -4.79 -0.52
CA GLY A 71 9.21 -6.17 -0.94
C GLY A 71 10.68 -6.57 -1.00
N LYS A 72 11.57 -5.71 -1.51
CA LYS A 72 13.02 -5.96 -1.49
C LYS A 72 13.55 -6.13 -0.07
N ARG A 73 13.20 -5.23 0.86
CA ARG A 73 13.64 -5.32 2.26
C ARG A 73 13.12 -6.58 2.95
N LEU A 74 11.88 -6.98 2.71
CA LEU A 74 11.32 -8.22 3.27
C LEU A 74 12.05 -9.46 2.75
N VAL A 75 12.43 -9.47 1.47
CA VAL A 75 13.24 -10.55 0.89
C VAL A 75 14.64 -10.57 1.48
N GLU A 76 15.28 -9.41 1.65
CA GLU A 76 16.59 -9.28 2.31
C GLU A 76 16.56 -9.76 3.77
N MET A 77 15.43 -9.59 4.46
CA MET A 77 15.19 -10.15 5.80
C MET A 77 14.93 -11.67 5.81
N GLY A 78 14.91 -12.31 4.64
CA GLY A 78 14.73 -13.77 4.50
C GLY A 78 13.27 -14.22 4.37
N HIS A 79 12.32 -13.30 4.21
CA HIS A 79 10.91 -13.63 4.01
C HIS A 79 10.59 -13.92 2.53
N GLN A 80 9.57 -14.74 2.27
CA GLN A 80 9.09 -14.97 0.92
C GLN A 80 7.96 -13.99 0.61
N VAL A 81 8.20 -13.12 -0.37
CA VAL A 81 7.20 -12.17 -0.84
C VAL A 81 6.63 -12.63 -2.18
N THR A 82 5.31 -12.72 -2.26
CA THR A 82 4.58 -13.02 -3.49
C THR A 82 3.74 -11.81 -3.87
N VAL A 83 3.94 -11.28 -5.08
CA VAL A 83 3.16 -10.13 -5.57
C VAL A 83 2.22 -10.58 -6.67
N TYR A 84 0.94 -10.26 -6.52
CA TYR A 84 -0.08 -10.53 -7.51
C TYR A 84 -0.16 -9.37 -8.50
N CYS A 85 0.23 -9.63 -9.74
CA CYS A 85 0.27 -8.63 -10.81
C CYS A 85 -0.72 -8.97 -11.93
N ARG A 86 -1.08 -7.96 -12.71
CA ARG A 86 -1.90 -8.13 -13.92
C ARG A 86 -1.02 -8.38 -15.13
N THR A 87 -1.43 -9.32 -15.97
CA THR A 87 -0.66 -9.76 -17.15
C THR A 87 -0.37 -8.63 -18.14
N TYR A 88 -1.21 -7.60 -18.22
CA TYR A 88 -1.06 -6.50 -19.18
C TYR A 88 -0.05 -5.41 -18.77
N PHE A 89 0.29 -5.30 -17.49
CA PHE A 89 1.12 -4.21 -16.95
C PHE A 89 2.52 -4.67 -16.53
N THR A 90 2.81 -5.96 -16.60
CA THR A 90 4.10 -6.50 -16.16
C THR A 90 4.63 -7.44 -17.23
N PRO A 91 5.89 -7.26 -17.69
CA PRO A 91 6.58 -8.24 -18.52
C PRO A 91 6.47 -9.66 -17.95
N PRO A 92 6.64 -10.72 -18.76
CA PRO A 92 6.53 -12.12 -18.31
C PRO A 92 7.70 -12.58 -17.40
N LEU A 93 8.14 -11.74 -16.47
CA LEU A 93 9.04 -12.11 -15.39
C LEU A 93 8.32 -13.03 -14.39
N LYS A 94 9.08 -13.98 -13.85
CA LYS A 94 8.65 -14.86 -12.76
C LYS A 94 9.07 -14.31 -11.39
N GLU A 95 10.14 -13.53 -11.36
CA GLU A 95 10.71 -12.95 -10.14
C GLU A 95 11.21 -11.54 -10.42
N HIS A 96 11.10 -10.65 -9.43
CA HIS A 96 11.66 -9.28 -9.47
C HIS A 96 12.20 -8.93 -8.09
N ASN A 97 13.47 -8.54 -7.99
CA ASN A 97 14.15 -8.26 -6.71
C ASN A 97 13.97 -9.38 -5.66
N GLY A 98 13.99 -10.64 -6.09
CA GLY A 98 13.78 -11.83 -5.25
C GLY A 98 12.34 -12.04 -4.75
N MET A 99 11.39 -11.21 -5.20
CA MET A 99 9.96 -11.42 -4.99
C MET A 99 9.37 -12.29 -6.09
N ARG A 100 8.50 -13.23 -5.73
CA ARG A 100 7.77 -14.06 -6.71
C ARG A 100 6.61 -13.28 -7.30
N LEU A 101 6.53 -13.23 -8.63
CA LEU A 101 5.44 -12.58 -9.35
C LEU A 101 4.40 -13.64 -9.76
N VAL A 102 3.18 -13.53 -9.24
CA VAL A 102 2.05 -14.36 -9.66
C VAL A 102 1.14 -13.55 -10.57
N ARG A 103 0.99 -14.04 -11.80
CA ARG A 103 0.15 -13.42 -12.83
C ARG A 103 -1.08 -14.26 -13.02
N LEU A 104 -2.24 -13.72 -12.65
CA LEU A 104 -3.53 -14.36 -12.91
C LEU A 104 -4.11 -13.81 -14.21
N ARG A 105 -4.65 -14.72 -15.02
CA ARG A 105 -5.35 -14.37 -16.26
C ARG A 105 -6.70 -13.75 -15.87
N THR A 106 -6.90 -12.49 -16.21
CA THR A 106 -8.20 -11.83 -16.06
C THR A 106 -8.73 -11.35 -17.38
N VAL A 107 -10.06 -11.43 -17.52
CA VAL A 107 -10.80 -10.95 -18.68
C VAL A 107 -10.83 -9.43 -18.63
N ARG A 108 -10.34 -8.79 -19.70
CA ARG A 108 -10.16 -7.35 -19.81
C ARG A 108 -11.52 -6.64 -19.82
N SER A 109 -12.01 -6.26 -18.64
CA SER A 109 -13.21 -5.43 -18.47
C SER A 109 -12.88 -4.12 -17.76
N LYS A 110 -13.40 -3.00 -18.27
CA LYS A 110 -13.03 -1.62 -17.88
C LYS A 110 -13.19 -1.34 -16.38
N HIS A 111 -14.11 -2.02 -15.71
CA HIS A 111 -14.39 -1.86 -14.28
C HIS A 111 -14.32 -3.18 -13.49
N LEU A 112 -14.66 -4.30 -14.11
CA LEU A 112 -14.68 -5.60 -13.44
C LEU A 112 -13.31 -6.28 -13.34
N ASP A 113 -12.33 -5.90 -14.17
CA ASP A 113 -11.00 -6.52 -14.16
C ASP A 113 -10.32 -6.41 -12.78
N THR A 114 -10.45 -5.27 -12.11
CA THR A 114 -9.88 -5.08 -10.76
C THR A 114 -10.55 -5.97 -9.71
N LEU A 115 -11.87 -6.10 -9.76
CA LEU A 115 -12.63 -6.90 -8.80
C LEU A 115 -12.38 -8.39 -9.02
N VAL A 116 -12.47 -8.85 -10.27
CA VAL A 116 -12.24 -10.25 -10.65
C VAL A 116 -10.79 -10.65 -10.37
N HIS A 117 -9.82 -9.79 -10.68
CA HIS A 117 -8.40 -10.04 -10.37
C HIS A 117 -8.17 -10.15 -8.87
N THR A 118 -8.74 -9.25 -8.07
CA THR A 118 -8.60 -9.30 -6.63
C THR A 118 -9.24 -10.57 -6.06
N PHE A 119 -10.45 -10.92 -6.53
CA PHE A 119 -11.15 -12.12 -6.08
C PHE A 119 -10.34 -13.38 -6.41
N LEU A 120 -9.89 -13.54 -7.65
CA LEU A 120 -9.05 -14.67 -8.06
C LEU A 120 -7.73 -14.71 -7.30
N SER A 121 -7.10 -13.55 -7.06
CA SER A 121 -5.86 -13.45 -6.26
C SER A 121 -6.11 -13.89 -4.82
N THR A 122 -7.23 -13.44 -4.24
CA THR A 122 -7.63 -13.82 -2.88
C THR A 122 -7.86 -15.31 -2.79
N VAL A 123 -8.64 -15.91 -3.71
CA VAL A 123 -8.88 -17.36 -3.76
C VAL A 123 -7.57 -18.13 -3.96
N HIS A 124 -6.69 -17.70 -4.87
CA HIS A 124 -5.39 -18.35 -5.07
C HIS A 124 -4.51 -18.26 -3.81
N VAL A 125 -4.54 -17.14 -3.09
CA VAL A 125 -3.84 -16.97 -1.81
C VAL A 125 -4.40 -17.87 -0.71
N LEU A 126 -5.70 -18.21 -0.74
CA LEU A 126 -6.26 -19.18 0.21
C LEU A 126 -5.59 -20.55 0.06
N PHE A 127 -5.43 -21.01 -1.18
CA PHE A 127 -4.79 -22.29 -1.49
C PHE A 127 -3.25 -22.25 -1.45
N THR A 128 -2.66 -21.06 -1.45
CA THR A 128 -1.22 -20.88 -1.24
C THR A 128 -0.93 -20.81 0.25
N GLY A 129 0.14 -21.44 0.74
CA GLY A 129 0.53 -21.35 2.16
C GLY A 129 1.09 -19.99 2.58
N CYS A 130 0.37 -18.89 2.34
CA CYS A 130 0.72 -17.55 2.81
C CYS A 130 0.21 -17.31 4.24
N ASP A 131 1.04 -16.69 5.07
CA ASP A 131 0.76 -16.34 6.47
C ASP A 131 0.08 -14.97 6.58
N ILE A 132 0.55 -14.02 5.76
CA ILE A 132 0.11 -12.63 5.77
C ILE A 132 -0.35 -12.22 4.38
N VAL A 133 -1.56 -11.68 4.29
CA VAL A 133 -2.11 -11.09 3.07
C VAL A 133 -2.20 -9.58 3.26
N HIS A 134 -1.53 -8.84 2.39
CA HIS A 134 -1.48 -7.39 2.47
C HIS A 134 -2.18 -6.78 1.25
N TYR A 135 -3.32 -6.15 1.51
CA TYR A 135 -4.15 -5.49 0.53
C TYR A 135 -3.80 -4.01 0.42
N GLN A 136 -3.57 -3.55 -0.80
CA GLN A 136 -3.39 -2.14 -1.13
C GLN A 136 -4.64 -1.61 -1.83
N CYS A 137 -5.12 -0.42 -1.44
CA CYS A 137 -6.36 0.22 -1.90
C CYS A 137 -7.67 -0.32 -1.33
N LEU A 138 -8.71 0.52 -1.41
CA LEU A 138 -10.07 0.25 -0.92
C LEU A 138 -10.78 -0.87 -1.70
N GLY A 139 -10.63 -0.91 -3.03
CA GLY A 139 -11.26 -1.94 -3.86
C GLY A 139 -10.82 -3.35 -3.44
N PRO A 140 -9.50 -3.62 -3.36
CA PRO A 140 -9.01 -4.91 -2.90
C PRO A 140 -9.36 -5.24 -1.45
N ALA A 141 -9.42 -4.21 -0.58
CA ALA A 141 -9.79 -4.36 0.82
C ALA A 141 -11.21 -4.92 1.03
N LEU A 142 -12.13 -4.76 0.07
CA LEU A 142 -13.47 -5.36 0.16
C LEU A 142 -13.42 -6.88 0.31
N PHE A 143 -12.39 -7.54 -0.22
CA PHE A 143 -12.22 -8.99 -0.13
C PHE A 143 -11.35 -9.43 1.05
N SER A 144 -10.90 -8.50 1.89
CA SER A 144 -10.04 -8.78 3.05
C SER A 144 -10.70 -9.61 4.15
N PHE A 145 -12.03 -9.72 4.15
CA PHE A 145 -12.75 -10.58 5.09
C PHE A 145 -12.54 -12.07 4.79
N ILE A 146 -12.30 -12.43 3.52
CA ILE A 146 -12.22 -13.83 3.08
C ILE A 146 -10.97 -14.53 3.65
N PRO A 147 -9.74 -14.00 3.53
CA PRO A 147 -8.58 -14.64 4.15
C PRO A 147 -8.68 -14.70 5.68
N ARG A 148 -9.38 -13.74 6.29
CA ARG A 148 -9.58 -13.68 7.74
C ARG A 148 -10.43 -14.83 8.25
N ILE A 149 -11.47 -15.22 7.50
CA ILE A 149 -12.30 -16.41 7.82
C ILE A 149 -11.46 -17.69 7.76
N PHE A 150 -10.49 -17.76 6.83
CA PHE A 150 -9.57 -18.89 6.68
C PHE A 150 -8.36 -18.85 7.63
N GLY A 151 -8.38 -18.01 8.67
CA GLY A 151 -7.33 -17.95 9.69
C GLY A 151 -6.04 -17.25 9.26
N LYS A 152 -6.03 -16.56 8.11
CA LYS A 152 -4.85 -15.82 7.62
C LYS A 152 -4.82 -14.39 8.16
N LYS A 153 -3.62 -13.91 8.52
CA LYS A 153 -3.44 -12.53 8.98
C LYS A 153 -3.59 -11.60 7.79
N THR A 154 -4.46 -10.60 7.93
CA THR A 154 -4.75 -9.67 6.86
C THR A 154 -4.40 -8.25 7.26
N VAL A 155 -3.65 -7.56 6.41
CA VAL A 155 -3.26 -6.16 6.57
C VAL A 155 -3.84 -5.38 5.40
N VAL A 156 -4.42 -4.22 5.67
CA VAL A 156 -4.97 -3.34 4.64
C VAL A 156 -4.30 -1.99 4.74
N SER A 157 -3.71 -1.54 3.64
CA SER A 157 -3.06 -0.23 3.55
C SER A 157 -3.73 0.60 2.46
N VAL A 158 -4.26 1.77 2.85
CA VAL A 158 -4.90 2.73 1.95
C VAL A 158 -4.04 3.99 1.88
N GLN A 159 -3.32 4.18 0.77
CA GLN A 159 -2.41 5.32 0.59
C GLN A 159 -3.11 6.60 0.09
N GLY A 160 -4.39 6.52 -0.26
CA GLY A 160 -5.17 7.67 -0.67
C GLY A 160 -6.65 7.35 -0.60
N LEU A 161 -7.42 8.23 0.03
CA LEU A 161 -8.87 8.16 -0.01
C LEU A 161 -9.29 8.57 -1.42
N ASP A 162 -9.65 7.58 -2.25
CA ASP A 162 -10.04 7.81 -3.65
C ASP A 162 -11.20 8.83 -3.78
N TRP A 163 -11.97 9.05 -2.71
CA TRP A 163 -13.04 10.06 -2.64
C TRP A 163 -12.55 11.49 -2.36
N GLN A 164 -11.38 11.69 -1.74
CA GLN A 164 -10.80 13.02 -1.51
C GLN A 164 -9.97 13.53 -2.69
N ARG A 165 -9.66 12.67 -3.68
CA ARG A 165 -9.01 13.11 -4.91
C ARG A 165 -10.06 13.75 -5.82
N LYS A 166 -9.76 14.96 -6.34
CA LYS A 166 -10.52 15.72 -7.36
C LYS A 166 -10.62 14.99 -8.72
N LYS A 167 -10.99 13.71 -8.73
CA LYS A 167 -11.24 12.91 -9.93
C LYS A 167 -12.72 12.66 -10.14
N TRP A 168 -13.51 12.81 -9.09
CA TRP A 168 -14.96 12.83 -9.12
C TRP A 168 -15.40 14.30 -9.15
N GLY A 169 -16.21 14.66 -10.15
CA GLY A 169 -16.76 16.00 -10.30
C GLY A 169 -17.51 16.45 -9.04
N HIS A 170 -17.66 17.77 -8.91
CA HIS A 170 -18.34 18.46 -7.81
C HIS A 170 -19.72 17.85 -7.48
N SER A 171 -19.77 16.92 -6.54
CA SER A 171 -20.96 16.65 -5.75
C SER A 171 -20.59 15.76 -4.57
N LEU A 172 -20.22 16.41 -3.46
CA LEU A 172 -20.66 16.19 -2.08
C LEU A 172 -19.52 16.56 -1.12
N PRO A 173 -19.58 17.74 -0.48
CA PRO A 173 -18.85 17.99 0.75
C PRO A 173 -19.65 17.35 1.89
N LEU A 174 -19.06 16.37 2.57
CA LEU A 174 -19.44 16.02 3.93
C LEU A 174 -18.16 15.99 4.76
N CYS A 175 -17.84 17.15 5.33
CA CYS A 175 -17.51 17.37 6.74
C CYS A 175 -17.35 18.88 6.95
#